data_AF-A0A8H3HDE3-F1
#
_entry.id   AF-A0A8H3HDE3-F1
#
_cell.length_a   1.000
_cell.length_b   1.000
_cell.length_c   1.000
_cell.angle_alpha   90.00
_cell.angle_beta   90.00
_cell.angle_gamma   90.00
#
_symmetry.space_group_name_H-M   'P 1'
#
loop_
_entity.id
_entity.type
_entity.pdbx_description
1 polymer ?
#
loop_
_entity_poly.entity_id
_entity_poly.type
_entity_poly.pdbx_seq_one_letter_code
_entity_poly.pdbx_strand_id
1 'polypeptide(L)'
;MPPGSVSKANPMTLLPCLPPTKKEGHIPGKFQRSSLKWVSSTELERQLANIYELVISTKLPPQLVLPDVSSYTSKVFGLKFNPHHHEAEAQSYAWFDNYGVHGGLKREKFFESGFGLMTAMCYPDADLARLRLTMDLVLWLFAFDDMTDGGALDSVEGMKRAVDVTMKVLREPNSPAPNFKVAATIQDCFKRMHLDGTPAMLRRFVGSLDYYTEACFQQKVNRSVDSIPTIEEYIQLRRDTSAMKIAFAVLEYTLNLNLPDEVVNHPIVTELAIAGNDILTWANDIYSFPGFIDWTFVTPRYFGSEATKVKETGIVNLLTPMALDVPMAVEV
;
A
#
# COMPACT_ATOMS: atom_id res chain seq x y z
N MET A 1 -22.95 -2.02 71.97
CA MET A 1 -23.60 -2.68 70.82
C MET A 1 -23.38 -1.84 69.57
N PRO A 2 -22.40 -2.20 68.74
CA PRO A 2 -22.55 -2.41 67.28
C PRO A 2 -22.72 -3.93 67.03
N PRO A 3 -22.79 -4.48 65.79
CA PRO A 3 -23.03 -3.91 64.46
C PRO A 3 -24.25 -4.51 63.72
N GLY A 4 -24.77 -3.83 62.69
CA GLY A 4 -25.82 -4.32 61.79
C GLY A 4 -25.31 -4.67 60.39
N SER A 5 -25.54 -5.94 60.01
CA SER A 5 -25.60 -6.57 58.68
C SER A 5 -24.85 -5.96 57.48
N VAL A 6 -23.78 -6.65 57.08
CA VAL A 6 -23.19 -6.61 55.73
C VAL A 6 -24.04 -7.47 54.79
N SER A 7 -24.67 -6.85 53.79
CA SER A 7 -25.26 -7.57 52.64
C SER A 7 -24.18 -7.81 51.61
N LYS A 8 -23.86 -9.09 51.36
CA LYS A 8 -22.99 -9.53 50.26
C LYS A 8 -23.77 -9.41 48.95
N ALA A 9 -23.30 -8.54 48.07
CA ALA A 9 -23.73 -8.51 46.68
C ALA A 9 -23.33 -9.81 45.99
N ASN A 10 -24.32 -10.48 45.41
CA ASN A 10 -24.18 -11.67 44.58
C ASN A 10 -23.51 -11.25 43.24
N PRO A 11 -22.47 -11.96 42.76
CA PRO A 11 -21.88 -11.69 41.46
C PRO A 11 -22.87 -12.03 40.34
N MET A 12 -23.12 -11.08 39.44
CA MET A 12 -23.91 -11.33 38.23
C MET A 12 -23.26 -12.43 37.41
N THR A 13 -24.04 -13.49 37.24
CA THR A 13 -23.82 -14.70 36.48
C THR A 13 -23.48 -14.37 35.03
N LEU A 14 -22.31 -14.84 34.58
CA LEU A 14 -21.94 -14.95 33.18
C LEU A 14 -22.95 -15.88 32.48
N LEU A 15 -23.63 -15.38 31.45
CA LEU A 15 -24.45 -16.17 30.56
C LEU A 15 -23.57 -17.21 29.82
N PRO A 16 -23.95 -18.49 29.79
CA PRO A 16 -23.18 -19.51 29.09
C PRO A 16 -23.27 -19.30 27.58
N CYS A 17 -22.09 -19.35 26.94
CA CYS A 17 -21.94 -19.41 25.48
C CYS A 17 -22.77 -20.58 24.93
N LEU A 18 -23.71 -20.27 24.03
CA LEU A 18 -24.43 -21.28 23.25
C LEU A 18 -23.45 -21.95 22.28
N PRO A 19 -23.47 -23.30 22.15
CA PRO A 19 -22.66 -23.99 21.16
C PRO A 19 -23.18 -23.70 19.75
N PRO A 20 -22.31 -23.67 18.72
CA PRO A 20 -22.72 -23.38 17.35
C PRO A 20 -23.63 -24.49 16.82
N THR A 21 -24.87 -24.15 16.50
CA THR A 21 -25.79 -25.01 15.78
C THR A 21 -25.33 -25.14 14.32
N LYS A 22 -24.99 -26.36 13.91
CA LYS A 22 -24.78 -26.73 12.52
C LYS A 22 -26.10 -26.51 11.75
N LYS A 23 -26.15 -25.49 10.91
CA LYS A 23 -26.98 -25.49 9.70
C LYS A 23 -26.09 -25.17 8.52
N GLU A 24 -25.77 -26.21 7.77
CA GLU A 24 -25.09 -26.15 6.49
C GLU A 24 -26.01 -25.45 5.48
N GLY A 25 -25.77 -24.15 5.29
CA GLY A 25 -26.14 -23.42 4.08
C GLY A 25 -24.90 -23.37 3.19
N HIS A 26 -24.96 -24.02 2.04
CA HIS A 26 -23.87 -24.10 1.07
C HIS A 26 -23.57 -22.73 0.46
N ILE A 27 -22.51 -22.06 0.93
CA ILE A 27 -21.93 -20.88 0.29
C ILE A 27 -20.78 -21.37 -0.60
N PRO A 28 -20.84 -21.21 -1.94
CA PRO A 28 -19.69 -21.52 -2.79
C PRO A 28 -18.70 -20.36 -2.70
N GLY A 29 -17.58 -20.57 -2.01
CA GLY A 29 -16.53 -19.56 -1.86
C GLY A 29 -15.66 -19.72 -0.63
N LYS A 30 -15.16 -20.93 -0.36
CA LYS A 30 -14.02 -21.07 0.55
C LYS A 30 -12.79 -20.54 -0.19
N PHE A 31 -12.40 -19.30 0.06
CA PHE A 31 -11.02 -18.88 -0.21
C PHE A 31 -10.12 -19.76 0.66
N GLN A 32 -9.45 -20.69 0.01
CA GLN A 32 -8.51 -21.60 0.63
C GLN A 32 -7.31 -20.74 1.07
N ARG A 33 -7.04 -20.66 2.38
CA ARG A 33 -5.68 -20.29 2.83
C ARG A 33 -4.74 -21.23 2.10
N SER A 34 -3.91 -20.70 1.21
CA SER A 34 -2.86 -21.47 0.56
C SER A 34 -2.06 -22.11 1.68
N SER A 35 -2.12 -23.44 1.76
CA SER A 35 -1.18 -24.21 2.56
C SER A 35 0.20 -23.89 2.01
N LEU A 36 0.96 -23.02 2.68
CA LEU A 36 2.37 -22.83 2.42
C LEU A 36 3.04 -24.21 2.42
N LYS A 37 3.45 -24.66 1.23
CA LYS A 37 4.28 -25.86 1.09
C LYS A 37 5.71 -25.41 1.36
N TRP A 38 6.28 -25.87 2.45
CA TRP A 38 7.69 -25.64 2.75
C TRP A 38 8.56 -26.31 1.69
N VAL A 39 9.36 -25.51 0.99
CA VAL A 39 10.39 -25.97 0.05
C VAL A 39 11.42 -26.78 0.85
N SER A 40 11.83 -27.95 0.35
CA SER A 40 12.84 -28.76 1.05
C SER A 40 14.18 -28.04 1.05
N SER A 41 15.02 -28.28 2.07
CA SER A 41 16.33 -27.61 2.21
C SER A 41 17.20 -27.73 0.95
N THR A 42 17.13 -28.87 0.27
CA THR A 42 17.85 -29.18 -0.97
C THR A 42 17.35 -28.40 -2.19
N GLU A 43 16.06 -28.07 -2.24
CA GLU A 43 15.48 -27.25 -3.31
C GLU A 43 15.77 -25.77 -3.05
N LEU A 44 15.76 -25.37 -1.77
CA LEU A 44 16.21 -24.05 -1.32
C LEU A 44 17.69 -23.82 -1.69
N GLU A 45 18.56 -24.78 -1.43
CA GLU A 45 20.00 -24.73 -1.77
C GLU A 45 20.24 -24.63 -3.28
N ARG A 46 19.43 -25.31 -4.11
CA ARG A 46 19.49 -25.19 -5.58
C ARG A 46 19.02 -23.83 -6.08
N GLN A 47 17.92 -23.31 -5.53
CA GLN A 47 17.40 -22.00 -5.91
C GLN A 47 18.38 -20.91 -5.51
N LEU A 48 18.97 -21.01 -4.30
CA LEU A 48 20.03 -20.11 -3.84
C LEU A 48 21.28 -20.19 -4.71
N ALA A 49 21.73 -21.37 -5.13
CA ALA A 49 22.87 -21.53 -6.02
C ALA A 49 22.61 -20.93 -7.42
N ASN A 50 21.42 -21.14 -7.99
CA ASN A 50 21.03 -20.58 -9.28
C ASN A 50 20.86 -19.05 -9.24
N ILE A 51 20.35 -18.50 -8.14
CA ILE A 51 20.22 -17.04 -7.95
C ILE A 51 21.60 -16.41 -7.72
N TYR A 52 22.46 -17.03 -6.92
CA TYR A 52 23.85 -16.59 -6.75
C TYR A 52 24.59 -16.59 -8.08
N GLU A 53 24.43 -17.62 -8.91
CA GLU A 53 24.98 -17.62 -10.28
C GLU A 53 24.33 -16.55 -11.16
N LEU A 54 23.02 -16.30 -11.09
CA LEU A 54 22.37 -15.26 -11.90
C LEU A 54 22.89 -13.85 -11.53
N VAL A 55 22.99 -13.55 -10.23
CA VAL A 55 23.46 -12.25 -9.70
C VAL A 55 24.96 -12.05 -9.92
N ILE A 56 25.77 -13.11 -9.85
CA ILE A 56 27.22 -13.04 -10.09
C ILE A 56 27.56 -13.06 -11.60
N SER A 57 26.78 -13.74 -12.43
CA SER A 57 27.04 -13.89 -13.87
C SER A 57 26.41 -12.81 -14.74
N THR A 58 25.41 -12.08 -14.25
CA THR A 58 24.83 -10.95 -14.99
C THR A 58 25.77 -9.75 -14.94
N LYS A 59 26.64 -9.66 -15.95
CA LYS A 59 27.05 -8.34 -16.42
C LYS A 59 25.79 -7.65 -16.95
N LEU A 60 25.14 -6.85 -16.10
CA LEU A 60 24.11 -5.93 -16.58
C LEU A 60 24.71 -5.11 -17.73
N PRO A 61 23.94 -4.85 -18.80
CA PRO A 61 24.43 -4.02 -19.88
C PRO A 61 24.84 -2.65 -19.31
N PRO A 62 25.84 -1.97 -19.91
CA PRO A 62 26.27 -0.65 -19.43
C PRO A 62 25.16 0.40 -19.53
N GLN A 63 24.05 0.11 -20.20
CA GLN A 63 22.85 0.95 -20.24
C GLN A 63 21.63 0.04 -20.25
N LEU A 64 20.59 0.43 -19.51
CA LEU A 64 19.26 -0.16 -19.58
C LEU A 64 18.35 0.84 -20.30
N VAL A 65 17.54 0.34 -21.22
CA VAL A 65 16.48 1.10 -21.89
C VAL A 65 15.16 0.70 -21.27
N LEU A 66 14.50 1.63 -20.60
CA LEU A 66 13.18 1.37 -20.01
C LEU A 66 12.10 1.44 -21.10
N PRO A 67 11.10 0.53 -21.09
CA PRO A 67 10.00 0.58 -22.04
C PRO A 67 9.09 1.79 -21.77
N ASP A 68 8.61 2.45 -22.81
CA ASP A 68 7.59 3.49 -22.68
C ASP A 68 6.19 2.87 -22.49
N VAL A 69 5.87 2.48 -21.25
CA VAL A 69 4.55 1.95 -20.85
C VAL A 69 3.43 2.96 -21.14
N SER A 70 3.71 4.27 -21.16
CA SER A 70 2.70 5.30 -21.47
C SER A 70 2.26 5.24 -22.93
N SER A 71 3.19 5.02 -23.86
CA SER A 71 2.86 4.84 -25.29
C SER A 71 1.92 3.65 -25.54
N TYR A 72 2.02 2.59 -24.75
CA TYR A 72 1.14 1.42 -24.85
C TYR A 72 -0.24 1.71 -24.26
N THR A 73 -0.28 2.28 -23.06
CA THR A 73 -1.52 2.48 -22.31
C THR A 73 -2.36 3.64 -22.87
N SER A 74 -1.75 4.72 -23.35
CA SER A 74 -2.43 5.90 -23.91
C SER A 74 -3.25 5.63 -25.17
N LYS A 75 -2.96 4.54 -25.89
CA LYS A 75 -3.77 4.09 -27.05
C LYS A 75 -5.19 3.67 -26.68
N VAL A 76 -5.39 3.28 -25.42
CA VAL A 76 -6.67 2.74 -24.91
C VAL A 76 -7.22 3.61 -23.79
N PHE A 77 -6.36 4.12 -22.91
CA PHE A 77 -6.72 4.90 -21.73
C PHE A 77 -6.36 6.36 -21.92
N GLY A 78 -7.37 7.20 -22.14
CA GLY A 78 -7.18 8.65 -22.22
C GLY A 78 -6.74 9.22 -20.87
N LEU A 79 -5.74 10.10 -20.88
CA LEU A 79 -5.30 10.81 -19.69
C LEU A 79 -6.40 11.76 -19.21
N LYS A 80 -6.73 11.68 -17.93
CA LYS A 80 -7.71 12.56 -17.27
C LYS A 80 -7.10 13.23 -16.06
N PHE A 81 -7.74 14.30 -15.62
CA PHE A 81 -7.28 15.08 -14.48
C PHE A 81 -8.45 15.65 -13.68
N ASN A 82 -8.38 15.54 -12.36
CA ASN A 82 -9.38 16.13 -11.49
C ASN A 82 -9.20 17.67 -11.40
N PRO A 83 -10.23 18.49 -11.70
CA PRO A 83 -10.13 19.95 -11.63
C PRO A 83 -9.86 20.50 -10.22
N HIS A 84 -10.08 19.69 -9.17
CA HIS A 84 -9.88 20.06 -7.78
C HIS A 84 -8.47 19.78 -7.25
N HIS A 85 -7.53 19.34 -8.10
CA HIS A 85 -6.17 18.93 -7.69
C HIS A 85 -5.49 19.92 -6.73
N HIS A 86 -5.27 21.16 -7.18
CA HIS A 86 -4.47 22.13 -6.42
C HIS A 86 -5.08 22.44 -5.05
N GLU A 87 -6.41 22.53 -4.97
CA GLU A 87 -7.10 22.79 -3.71
C GLU A 87 -7.01 21.59 -2.78
N ALA A 88 -7.30 20.38 -3.26
CA ALA A 88 -7.23 19.18 -2.44
C ALA A 88 -5.79 18.92 -1.96
N GLU A 89 -4.78 19.10 -2.81
CA GLU A 89 -3.37 18.88 -2.49
C GLU A 89 -2.89 19.85 -1.40
N ALA A 90 -3.13 21.15 -1.58
CA ALA A 90 -2.70 22.16 -0.62
C ALA A 90 -3.28 21.88 0.77
N GLN A 91 -4.57 21.54 0.83
CA GLN A 91 -5.20 21.25 2.09
C GLN A 91 -4.74 19.89 2.68
N SER A 92 -4.52 18.85 1.85
CA SER A 92 -4.01 17.54 2.26
C SER A 92 -2.63 17.64 2.88
N TYR A 93 -1.75 18.40 2.25
CA TYR A 93 -0.37 18.52 2.67
C TYR A 93 -0.31 19.27 3.99
N ALA A 94 -1.08 20.35 4.15
CA ALA A 94 -1.19 21.08 5.42
C ALA A 94 -1.74 20.19 6.55
N TRP A 95 -2.76 19.37 6.29
CA TRP A 95 -3.31 18.44 7.28
C TRP A 95 -2.31 17.37 7.70
N PHE A 96 -1.66 16.72 6.73
CA PHE A 96 -0.71 15.65 7.03
C PHE A 96 0.51 16.19 7.79
N ASP A 97 0.98 17.39 7.42
CA ASP A 97 2.12 18.04 8.06
C ASP A 97 1.87 18.36 9.53
N ASN A 98 0.63 18.70 9.92
CA ASN A 98 0.27 18.97 11.31
C ASN A 98 0.48 17.78 12.24
N TYR A 99 0.52 16.54 11.73
CA TYR A 99 0.87 15.37 12.53
C TYR A 99 2.37 15.29 12.81
N GLY A 100 3.20 15.93 12.00
CA GLY A 100 4.67 15.88 12.08
C GLY A 100 5.20 14.45 11.95
N VAL A 101 4.68 13.70 10.98
CA VAL A 101 5.13 12.33 10.65
C VAL A 101 6.56 12.34 10.13
N HIS A 102 6.89 13.33 9.29
CA HIS A 102 8.23 13.57 8.76
C HIS A 102 8.76 14.93 9.22
N GLY A 103 10.09 15.08 9.26
CA GLY A 103 10.77 16.33 9.59
C GLY A 103 11.99 16.55 8.69
N GLY A 104 12.51 17.78 8.67
CA GLY A 104 13.69 18.17 7.90
C GLY A 104 13.59 17.84 6.41
N LEU A 105 14.71 17.43 5.81
CA LEU A 105 14.79 17.11 4.38
C LEU A 105 13.84 15.98 3.94
N LYS A 106 13.54 15.02 4.82
CA LYS A 106 12.57 13.94 4.49
C LYS A 106 11.17 14.51 4.29
N ARG A 107 10.76 15.50 5.09
CA ARG A 107 9.47 16.19 4.94
C ARG A 107 9.39 16.93 3.60
N GLU A 108 10.43 17.68 3.25
CA GLU A 108 10.49 18.44 1.99
C GLU A 108 10.35 17.50 0.78
N LYS A 109 11.20 16.47 0.70
CA LYS A 109 11.13 15.45 -0.35
C LYS A 109 9.76 14.77 -0.40
N PHE A 110 9.17 14.47 0.76
CA PHE A 110 7.87 13.81 0.84
C PHE A 110 6.72 14.65 0.27
N PHE A 111 6.77 15.97 0.34
CA PHE A 111 5.76 16.82 -0.30
C PHE A 111 6.11 17.17 -1.75
N GLU A 112 7.37 17.06 -2.17
CA GLU A 112 7.81 17.27 -3.56
C GLU A 112 7.57 16.06 -4.49
N SER A 113 6.87 15.04 -4.01
CA SER A 113 6.66 13.76 -4.71
C SER A 113 5.67 13.83 -5.85
N GLY A 114 4.81 14.85 -5.83
CA GLY A 114 3.62 14.96 -6.67
C GLY A 114 2.59 13.87 -6.38
N PHE A 115 2.42 13.48 -5.12
CA PHE A 115 1.37 12.55 -4.73
C PHE A 115 -0.02 13.12 -5.00
N GLY A 116 -0.24 14.42 -4.80
CA GLY A 116 -1.54 15.02 -5.13
C GLY A 116 -1.81 14.96 -6.62
N LEU A 117 -0.81 15.26 -7.46
CA LEU A 117 -0.94 15.11 -8.92
C LEU A 117 -1.30 13.68 -9.32
N MET A 118 -0.59 12.68 -8.77
CA MET A 118 -0.87 11.26 -9.00
C MET A 118 -2.31 10.91 -8.62
N THR A 119 -2.75 11.30 -7.41
CA THR A 119 -4.12 11.06 -6.96
C THR A 119 -5.16 11.72 -7.86
N ALA A 120 -4.92 12.96 -8.30
CA ALA A 120 -5.84 13.68 -9.19
C ALA A 120 -5.97 13.03 -10.58
N MET A 121 -4.92 12.36 -11.07
CA MET A 121 -4.98 11.57 -12.31
C MET A 121 -5.73 10.25 -12.13
N CYS A 122 -5.60 9.60 -10.97
CA CYS A 122 -6.28 8.33 -10.68
C CYS A 122 -7.77 8.48 -10.38
N TYR A 123 -8.19 9.62 -9.83
CA TYR A 123 -9.57 9.89 -9.41
C TYR A 123 -10.13 11.16 -10.08
N PRO A 124 -10.19 11.21 -11.43
CA PRO A 124 -10.50 12.43 -12.17
C PRO A 124 -11.94 12.91 -11.98
N ASP A 125 -12.87 12.01 -11.66
CA ASP A 125 -14.30 12.28 -11.57
C ASP A 125 -14.78 12.45 -10.10
N ALA A 126 -13.87 12.40 -9.13
CA ALA A 126 -14.20 12.59 -7.71
C ALA A 126 -14.55 14.05 -7.41
N ASP A 127 -15.51 14.29 -6.51
CA ASP A 127 -15.69 15.62 -5.95
C ASP A 127 -14.50 16.05 -5.07
N LEU A 128 -14.40 17.36 -4.77
CA LEU A 128 -13.33 17.92 -3.95
C LEU A 128 -13.17 17.20 -2.60
N ALA A 129 -14.27 16.91 -1.90
CA ALA A 129 -14.21 16.34 -0.54
C ALA A 129 -13.65 14.91 -0.56
N ARG A 130 -14.08 14.09 -1.53
CA ARG A 130 -13.63 12.71 -1.70
C ARG A 130 -12.24 12.62 -2.31
N LEU A 131 -11.90 13.48 -3.26
CA LEU A 131 -10.53 13.60 -3.77
C LEU A 131 -9.57 13.94 -2.63
N ARG A 132 -9.95 14.91 -1.81
CA ARG A 132 -9.18 15.36 -0.66
C ARG A 132 -8.93 14.23 0.35
N LEU A 133 -9.97 13.48 0.73
CA LEU A 133 -9.82 12.31 1.59
C LEU A 133 -8.89 11.27 0.97
N THR A 134 -9.00 11.05 -0.35
CA THR A 134 -8.15 10.10 -1.08
C THR A 134 -6.69 10.52 -1.08
N MET A 135 -6.39 11.81 -1.23
CA MET A 135 -5.03 12.33 -1.10
C MET A 135 -4.47 12.13 0.30
N ASP A 136 -5.28 12.37 1.34
CA ASP A 136 -4.88 12.11 2.73
C ASP A 136 -4.51 10.63 2.95
N LEU A 137 -5.27 9.70 2.35
CA LEU A 137 -4.97 8.26 2.37
C LEU A 137 -3.68 7.91 1.61
N VAL A 138 -3.43 8.56 0.47
CA VAL A 138 -2.20 8.35 -0.30
C VAL A 138 -0.98 8.83 0.48
N LEU A 139 -1.07 9.96 1.20
CA LEU A 139 0.00 10.41 2.09
C LEU A 139 0.23 9.41 3.24
N TRP A 140 -0.84 8.87 3.84
CA TRP A 140 -0.69 7.79 4.80
C TRP A 140 0.03 6.58 4.20
N LEU A 141 -0.38 6.13 3.01
CA LEU A 141 0.16 4.95 2.35
C LEU A 141 1.67 5.07 2.14
N PHE A 142 2.12 6.16 1.51
CA PHE A 142 3.54 6.37 1.27
C PHE A 142 4.34 6.61 2.54
N ALA A 143 3.75 7.23 3.56
CA ALA A 143 4.44 7.39 4.84
C ALA A 143 4.60 6.05 5.59
N PHE A 144 3.62 5.15 5.47
CA PHE A 144 3.70 3.80 6.02
C PHE A 144 4.76 2.98 5.25
N ASP A 145 4.75 3.03 3.93
CA ASP A 145 5.73 2.38 3.04
C ASP A 145 7.18 2.87 3.28
N ASP A 146 7.36 4.19 3.38
CA ASP A 146 8.64 4.82 3.75
C ASP A 146 9.19 4.30 5.10
N MET A 147 8.31 3.92 6.03
CA MET A 147 8.69 3.37 7.33
C MET A 147 9.08 1.89 7.26
N THR A 148 8.48 1.13 6.34
CA THR A 148 8.83 -0.27 6.10
C THR A 148 10.14 -0.42 5.35
N ASP A 149 10.41 0.48 4.41
CA ASP A 149 11.56 0.41 3.50
C ASP A 149 12.75 1.23 4.00
N GLY A 150 12.51 2.42 4.58
CA GLY A 150 13.55 3.32 5.08
C GLY A 150 14.14 2.95 6.45
N GLY A 151 13.85 1.76 6.96
CA GLY A 151 14.43 1.23 8.21
C GLY A 151 13.82 1.76 9.50
N ALA A 152 12.95 2.80 9.48
CA ALA A 152 12.37 3.38 10.69
C ALA A 152 11.61 2.38 11.59
N LEU A 153 11.17 1.25 11.02
CA LEU A 153 10.74 0.06 11.75
C LEU A 153 11.88 -0.97 11.74
N ASP A 154 12.80 -0.82 12.70
CA ASP A 154 14.09 -1.53 12.67
C ASP A 154 13.94 -3.06 12.77
N SER A 155 12.88 -3.58 13.40
CA SER A 155 12.69 -5.03 13.65
C SER A 155 11.36 -5.60 13.13
N VAL A 156 11.31 -6.93 13.02
CA VAL A 156 10.08 -7.68 12.70
C VAL A 156 8.99 -7.38 13.75
N GLU A 157 9.34 -7.33 15.03
CA GLU A 157 8.42 -6.98 16.12
C GLU A 157 7.95 -5.52 16.03
N GLY A 158 8.84 -4.61 15.61
CA GLY A 158 8.49 -3.22 15.34
C GLY A 158 7.45 -3.11 14.25
N MET A 159 7.65 -3.81 13.14
CA MET A 159 6.68 -3.88 12.04
C MET A 159 5.36 -4.51 12.50
N LYS A 160 5.41 -5.61 13.26
CA LYS A 160 4.18 -6.24 13.78
C LYS A 160 3.37 -5.28 14.65
N ARG A 161 4.02 -4.51 15.54
CA ARG A 161 3.33 -3.48 16.34
C ARG A 161 2.73 -2.37 15.47
N ALA A 162 3.43 -1.95 14.42
CA ALA A 162 2.91 -0.93 13.50
C ALA A 162 1.63 -1.42 12.78
N VAL A 163 1.63 -2.67 12.30
CA VAL A 163 0.45 -3.33 11.72
C VAL A 163 -0.68 -3.43 12.72
N ASP A 164 -0.41 -3.91 13.93
CA ASP A 164 -1.43 -4.13 14.96
C ASP A 164 -2.10 -2.82 15.39
N VAL A 165 -1.33 -1.74 15.58
CA VAL A 165 -1.88 -0.42 15.93
C VAL A 165 -2.69 0.16 14.77
N THR A 166 -2.20 0.02 13.54
CA THR A 166 -2.91 0.47 12.32
C THR A 166 -4.25 -0.24 12.16
N MET A 167 -4.29 -1.56 12.32
CA MET A 167 -5.55 -2.31 12.21
C MET A 167 -6.46 -2.12 13.42
N LYS A 168 -5.91 -1.87 14.61
CA LYS A 168 -6.71 -1.56 15.80
C LYS A 168 -7.53 -0.28 15.61
N VAL A 169 -6.93 0.79 15.09
CA VAL A 169 -7.67 2.06 14.91
C VAL A 169 -8.79 1.97 13.88
N LEU A 170 -8.73 1.02 12.95
CA LEU A 170 -9.82 0.74 12.01
C LEU A 170 -10.94 -0.09 12.64
N ARG A 171 -10.61 -1.00 13.56
CA ARG A 171 -11.59 -1.80 14.32
C ARG A 171 -12.28 -0.99 15.42
N GLU A 172 -11.56 -0.05 16.00
CA GLU A 172 -12.00 0.81 17.11
C GLU A 172 -11.82 2.30 16.73
N PRO A 173 -12.52 2.81 15.69
CA PRO A 173 -12.31 4.18 15.20
C PRO A 173 -12.55 5.22 16.28
N ASN A 174 -13.51 5.01 17.19
CA ASN A 174 -13.84 5.96 18.24
C ASN A 174 -12.87 5.94 19.45
N SER A 175 -11.84 5.09 19.44
CA SER A 175 -10.81 5.11 20.47
C SER A 175 -9.96 6.40 20.40
N PRO A 176 -9.30 6.80 21.51
CA PRO A 176 -8.35 7.90 21.49
C PRO A 176 -7.27 7.70 20.43
N ALA A 177 -6.81 8.80 19.83
CA ALA A 177 -5.76 8.74 18.81
C ALA A 177 -4.48 8.10 19.37
N PRO A 178 -3.85 7.16 18.64
CA PRO A 178 -2.61 6.54 19.09
C PRO A 178 -1.45 7.54 19.03
N ASN A 179 -0.44 7.34 19.88
CA ASN A 179 0.83 8.09 19.79
C ASN A 179 1.58 7.80 18.48
N PHE A 180 1.31 6.66 17.85
CA PHE A 180 1.88 6.33 16.55
C PHE A 180 1.19 7.18 15.46
N LYS A 181 1.86 8.27 15.08
CA LYS A 181 1.31 9.33 14.22
C LYS A 181 0.76 8.81 12.89
N VAL A 182 1.43 7.86 12.23
CA VAL A 182 0.94 7.25 10.98
C VAL A 182 -0.39 6.53 11.22
N ALA A 183 -0.53 5.77 12.31
CA ALA A 183 -1.81 5.17 12.66
C ALA A 183 -2.89 6.23 13.04
N ALA A 184 -2.50 7.37 13.63
CA ALA A 184 -3.44 8.44 13.91
C ALA A 184 -4.00 9.10 12.63
N THR A 185 -3.19 9.21 11.57
CA THR A 185 -3.64 9.77 10.27
C THR A 185 -4.69 8.86 9.60
N ILE A 186 -4.46 7.53 9.52
CA ILE A 186 -5.46 6.61 8.94
C ILE A 186 -6.72 6.49 9.80
N GLN A 187 -6.62 6.64 11.13
CA GLN A 187 -7.79 6.70 11.99
C GLN A 187 -8.70 7.89 11.62
N ASP A 188 -8.11 9.07 11.40
CA ASP A 188 -8.85 10.25 10.99
C ASP A 188 -9.48 10.09 9.61
N CYS A 189 -8.71 9.59 8.62
CA CYS A 189 -9.24 9.30 7.28
C CYS A 189 -10.43 8.34 7.35
N PHE A 190 -10.31 7.26 8.14
CA PHE A 190 -11.38 6.28 8.27
C PHE A 190 -12.61 6.86 8.99
N LYS A 191 -12.43 7.69 10.03
CA LYS A 191 -13.54 8.41 10.68
C LYS A 191 -14.31 9.28 9.69
N ARG A 192 -13.61 10.03 8.85
CA ARG A 192 -14.23 10.87 7.82
C ARG A 192 -14.94 10.04 6.76
N MET A 193 -14.31 8.97 6.29
CA MET A 193 -14.91 8.04 5.32
C MET A 193 -16.15 7.35 5.89
N HIS A 194 -16.20 7.10 7.20
CA HIS A 194 -17.34 6.46 7.86
C HIS A 194 -18.61 7.33 7.91
N LEU A 195 -18.49 8.64 7.68
CA LEU A 195 -19.64 9.56 7.73
C LEU A 195 -20.60 9.33 6.57
N ASP A 196 -20.09 8.99 5.38
CA ASP A 196 -20.89 8.84 4.17
C ASP A 196 -20.52 7.62 3.30
N GLY A 197 -19.51 6.83 3.71
CA GLY A 197 -19.16 5.58 3.06
C GLY A 197 -20.20 4.47 3.29
N THR A 198 -20.45 3.65 2.26
CA THR A 198 -21.38 2.53 2.39
C THR A 198 -20.79 1.43 3.29
N PRO A 199 -21.62 0.68 4.04
CA PRO A 199 -21.11 -0.41 4.88
C PRO A 199 -20.33 -1.48 4.10
N ALA A 200 -20.69 -1.74 2.84
CA ALA A 200 -20.01 -2.73 2.00
C ALA A 200 -18.62 -2.24 1.59
N MET A 201 -18.52 -0.99 1.13
CA MET A 201 -17.24 -0.35 0.78
C MET A 201 -16.32 -0.25 2.00
N LEU A 202 -16.82 0.19 3.16
CA LEU A 202 -16.02 0.31 4.38
C LEU A 202 -15.44 -1.06 4.82
N ARG A 203 -16.20 -2.15 4.69
CA ARG A 203 -15.68 -3.51 4.93
C ARG A 203 -14.56 -3.88 3.95
N ARG A 204 -14.73 -3.57 2.65
CA ARG A 204 -13.71 -3.81 1.62
C ARG A 204 -12.45 -2.99 1.85
N PHE A 205 -12.59 -1.74 2.26
CA PHE A 205 -11.48 -0.85 2.60
C PHE A 205 -10.65 -1.43 3.76
N VAL A 206 -11.29 -1.77 4.88
CA VAL A 206 -10.61 -2.38 6.03
C VAL A 206 -9.95 -3.70 5.67
N GLY A 207 -10.65 -4.57 4.91
CA GLY A 207 -10.08 -5.84 4.44
C GLY A 207 -8.86 -5.65 3.53
N SER A 208 -8.89 -4.64 2.65
CA SER A 208 -7.77 -4.32 1.74
C SER A 208 -6.55 -3.78 2.49
N LEU A 209 -6.76 -2.98 3.53
CA LEU A 209 -5.71 -2.53 4.44
C LEU A 209 -5.08 -3.69 5.24
N ASP A 210 -5.89 -4.65 5.67
CA ASP A 210 -5.40 -5.87 6.34
C ASP A 210 -4.48 -6.67 5.41
N TYR A 211 -4.90 -6.90 4.15
CA TYR A 211 -4.06 -7.55 3.14
C TYR A 211 -2.74 -6.80 2.90
N TYR A 212 -2.80 -5.48 2.69
CA TYR A 212 -1.62 -4.67 2.42
C TYR A 212 -0.63 -4.69 3.59
N THR A 213 -1.11 -4.44 4.81
CA THR A 213 -0.24 -4.35 6.00
C THR A 213 0.38 -5.70 6.37
N GLU A 214 -0.34 -6.81 6.22
CA GLU A 214 0.20 -8.15 6.41
C GLU A 214 1.23 -8.51 5.33
N ALA A 215 1.00 -8.13 4.08
CA ALA A 215 1.95 -8.36 2.99
C ALA A 215 3.26 -7.55 3.20
N CYS A 216 3.16 -6.30 3.65
CA CYS A 216 4.33 -5.50 4.04
C CYS A 216 5.08 -6.13 5.23
N PHE A 217 4.36 -6.69 6.20
CA PHE A 217 4.98 -7.45 7.29
C PHE A 217 5.73 -8.68 6.77
N GLN A 218 5.14 -9.44 5.84
CA GLN A 218 5.82 -10.58 5.20
C GLN A 218 7.08 -10.15 4.43
N GLN A 219 7.07 -9.01 3.75
CA GLN A 219 8.28 -8.46 3.12
C GLN A 219 9.37 -8.15 4.16
N LYS A 220 9.01 -7.57 5.31
CA LYS A 220 9.96 -7.34 6.42
C LYS A 220 10.54 -8.65 6.96
N VAL A 221 9.71 -9.70 7.11
CA VAL A 221 10.17 -11.03 7.52
C VAL A 221 11.17 -11.58 6.50
N ASN A 222 10.84 -11.56 5.22
CA ASN A 222 11.72 -12.03 4.16
C ASN A 222 13.08 -11.32 4.16
N ARG A 223 13.08 -9.98 4.25
CA ARG A 223 14.29 -9.15 4.37
C ARG A 223 15.11 -9.48 5.64
N SER A 224 14.47 -9.84 6.75
CA SER A 224 15.17 -10.14 8.01
C SER A 224 15.93 -11.47 8.01
N VAL A 225 15.61 -12.36 7.08
CA VAL A 225 16.26 -13.68 6.92
C VAL A 225 16.92 -13.83 5.54
N ASP A 226 17.13 -12.71 4.84
CA ASP A 226 17.68 -12.65 3.47
C ASP A 226 17.01 -13.65 2.50
N SER A 227 15.69 -13.84 2.64
CA SER A 227 14.91 -14.73 1.78
C SER A 227 14.37 -13.96 0.57
N ILE A 228 14.63 -14.49 -0.62
CA ILE A 228 14.11 -13.99 -1.89
C ILE A 228 12.96 -14.91 -2.33
N PRO A 229 11.73 -14.40 -2.51
CA PRO A 229 10.60 -15.22 -2.98
C PRO A 229 10.83 -15.82 -4.36
N THR A 230 10.15 -16.93 -4.68
CA THR A 230 10.02 -17.37 -6.09
C THR A 230 9.23 -16.34 -6.91
N ILE A 231 9.22 -16.45 -8.24
CA ILE A 231 8.44 -15.55 -9.10
C ILE A 231 6.95 -15.62 -8.77
N GLU A 232 6.40 -16.81 -8.56
CA GLU A 232 4.99 -17.01 -8.22
C GLU A 232 4.65 -16.42 -6.84
N GLU A 233 5.52 -16.62 -5.86
CA GLU A 233 5.37 -16.03 -4.52
C GLU A 233 5.48 -14.51 -4.57
N TYR A 234 6.42 -13.98 -5.35
CA TYR A 234 6.58 -12.56 -5.58
C TYR A 234 5.34 -11.94 -6.22
N ILE A 235 4.80 -12.52 -7.30
CA ILE A 235 3.59 -12.00 -7.96
C ILE A 235 2.43 -11.92 -6.97
N GLN A 236 2.23 -12.96 -6.17
CA GLN A 236 1.14 -12.98 -5.19
C GLN A 236 1.35 -11.95 -4.08
N LEU A 237 2.55 -11.88 -3.51
CA LEU A 237 2.89 -10.93 -2.47
C LEU A 237 2.81 -9.48 -2.98
N ARG A 238 3.32 -9.25 -4.18
CA ARG A 238 3.42 -7.92 -4.79
C ARG A 238 2.05 -7.32 -5.12
N ARG A 239 1.09 -8.13 -5.58
CA ARG A 239 -0.31 -7.70 -5.76
C ARG A 239 -0.95 -7.18 -4.46
N ASP A 240 -0.48 -7.66 -3.31
CA ASP A 240 -0.97 -7.22 -2.00
C ASP A 240 -0.19 -6.00 -1.49
N THR A 241 1.12 -5.93 -1.74
CA THR A 241 1.97 -4.79 -1.35
C THR A 241 1.81 -3.58 -2.27
N SER A 242 1.21 -3.71 -3.45
CA SER A 242 0.93 -2.59 -4.36
C SER A 242 -0.18 -1.64 -3.87
N ALA A 243 -0.91 -2.02 -2.83
CA ALA A 243 -2.05 -1.28 -2.27
C ALA A 243 -3.23 -1.06 -3.25
N MET A 244 -3.25 -1.70 -4.42
CA MET A 244 -4.31 -1.51 -5.41
C MET A 244 -5.70 -1.95 -4.95
N LYS A 245 -5.77 -2.93 -4.04
CA LYS A 245 -7.03 -3.32 -3.40
C LYS A 245 -7.64 -2.16 -2.59
N ILE A 246 -6.79 -1.38 -1.90
CA ILE A 246 -7.22 -0.18 -1.19
C ILE A 246 -7.71 0.85 -2.19
N ALA A 247 -6.95 1.08 -3.28
CA ALA A 247 -7.32 2.03 -4.33
C ALA A 247 -8.69 1.71 -4.96
N PHE A 248 -9.01 0.43 -5.19
CA PHE A 248 -10.33 0.01 -5.71
C PHE A 248 -11.47 0.23 -4.71
N ALA A 249 -11.25 -0.03 -3.42
CA ALA A 249 -12.26 0.27 -2.39
C ALA A 249 -12.52 1.78 -2.30
N VAL A 250 -11.46 2.59 -2.39
CA VAL A 250 -11.59 4.06 -2.41
C VAL A 250 -12.22 4.56 -3.72
N LEU A 251 -12.01 3.87 -4.85
CA LEU A 251 -12.69 4.19 -6.11
C LEU A 251 -14.21 4.10 -5.96
N GLU A 252 -14.70 3.05 -5.33
CA GLU A 252 -16.13 2.90 -5.00
C GLU A 252 -16.64 4.10 -4.17
N TYR A 253 -15.87 4.52 -3.15
CA TYR A 253 -16.18 5.69 -2.34
C TYR A 253 -16.24 6.98 -3.18
N THR A 254 -15.20 7.27 -3.96
CA THR A 254 -15.07 8.50 -4.75
C THR A 254 -16.17 8.67 -5.79
N LEU A 255 -16.67 7.56 -6.34
CA LEU A 255 -17.76 7.53 -7.33
C LEU A 255 -19.15 7.40 -6.69
N ASN A 256 -19.23 7.41 -5.35
CA ASN A 256 -20.47 7.22 -4.59
C ASN A 256 -21.25 5.96 -5.02
N LEU A 257 -20.53 4.88 -5.26
CA LEU A 257 -21.10 3.61 -5.65
C LEU A 257 -21.44 2.76 -4.42
N ASN A 258 -22.53 2.01 -4.51
CA ASN A 258 -22.89 0.98 -3.53
C ASN A 258 -22.94 -0.36 -4.25
N LEU A 259 -21.76 -0.91 -4.56
CA LEU A 259 -21.65 -2.12 -5.35
C LEU A 259 -22.07 -3.34 -4.50
N PRO A 260 -23.04 -4.14 -4.98
CA PRO A 260 -23.37 -5.42 -4.37
C PRO A 260 -22.18 -6.37 -4.41
N ASP A 261 -22.12 -7.28 -3.43
CA ASP A 261 -21.03 -8.26 -3.33
C ASP A 261 -20.98 -9.18 -4.56
N GLU A 262 -22.13 -9.51 -5.19
CA GLU A 262 -22.15 -10.30 -6.43
C GLU A 262 -21.51 -9.61 -7.62
N VAL A 263 -21.50 -8.27 -7.67
CA VAL A 263 -20.85 -7.50 -8.74
C VAL A 263 -19.35 -7.46 -8.51
N VAL A 264 -18.92 -7.12 -7.30
CA VAL A 264 -17.48 -7.05 -6.95
C VAL A 264 -16.82 -8.41 -7.09
N ASN A 265 -17.51 -9.48 -6.71
CA ASN A 265 -17.01 -10.85 -6.78
C ASN A 265 -17.27 -11.52 -8.15
N HIS A 266 -17.88 -10.80 -9.11
CA HIS A 266 -18.10 -11.37 -10.43
C HIS A 266 -16.74 -11.71 -11.07
N PRO A 267 -16.55 -12.92 -11.63
CA PRO A 267 -15.23 -13.36 -12.12
C PRO A 267 -14.56 -12.37 -13.08
N ILE A 268 -15.32 -11.76 -14.00
CA ILE A 268 -14.79 -10.75 -14.93
C ILE A 268 -14.28 -9.50 -14.19
N VAL A 269 -14.97 -9.03 -13.15
CA VAL A 269 -14.56 -7.85 -12.38
C VAL A 269 -13.29 -8.15 -11.59
N THR A 270 -13.20 -9.34 -11.00
CA THR A 270 -12.00 -9.82 -10.31
C THR A 270 -10.80 -9.89 -11.25
N GLU A 271 -10.96 -10.49 -12.44
CA GLU A 271 -9.87 -10.57 -13.43
C GLU A 271 -9.43 -9.19 -13.93
N LEU A 272 -10.36 -8.25 -14.13
CA LEU A 272 -10.02 -6.86 -14.47
C LEU A 272 -9.24 -6.16 -13.35
N ALA A 273 -9.63 -6.38 -12.08
CA ALA A 273 -8.91 -5.84 -10.93
C ALA A 273 -7.49 -6.41 -10.81
N ILE A 274 -7.33 -7.71 -11.08
CA ILE A 274 -6.02 -8.38 -11.11
C ILE A 274 -5.16 -7.81 -12.24
N ALA A 275 -5.68 -7.75 -13.46
CA ALA A 275 -4.94 -7.22 -14.61
C ALA A 275 -4.54 -5.75 -14.42
N GLY A 276 -5.44 -4.91 -13.89
CA GLY A 276 -5.14 -3.51 -13.58
C GLY A 276 -4.07 -3.36 -12.50
N ASN A 277 -4.09 -4.23 -11.49
CA ASN A 277 -3.06 -4.29 -10.46
C ASN A 277 -1.71 -4.68 -11.05
N ASP A 278 -1.65 -5.72 -11.88
CA ASP A 278 -0.41 -6.18 -12.53
C ASP A 278 0.20 -5.11 -13.44
N ILE A 279 -0.62 -4.44 -14.26
CA ILE A 279 -0.15 -3.36 -15.15
C ILE A 279 0.51 -2.24 -14.34
N LEU A 280 -0.14 -1.77 -13.27
CA LEU A 280 0.43 -0.71 -12.43
C LEU A 280 1.70 -1.21 -11.74
N THR A 281 1.60 -2.35 -11.07
CA THR A 281 2.65 -2.89 -10.21
C THR A 281 3.92 -3.17 -10.99
N TRP A 282 3.83 -3.85 -12.13
CA TRP A 282 5.01 -4.14 -12.94
C TRP A 282 5.57 -2.89 -13.60
N ALA A 283 4.72 -1.92 -13.97
CA ALA A 283 5.22 -0.61 -14.40
C ALA A 283 6.01 0.05 -13.27
N ASN A 284 5.52 0.01 -12.02
CA ASN A 284 6.27 0.50 -10.88
C ASN A 284 7.57 -0.30 -10.65
N ASP A 285 7.58 -1.61 -10.83
CA ASP A 285 8.81 -2.42 -10.66
C ASP A 285 9.86 -2.09 -11.75
N ILE A 286 9.43 -1.98 -13.01
CA ILE A 286 10.30 -1.59 -14.15
C ILE A 286 10.84 -0.18 -13.95
N TYR A 287 9.94 0.77 -13.73
CA TYR A 287 10.28 2.13 -13.37
C TYR A 287 10.67 2.23 -11.90
N SER A 288 11.16 1.18 -11.23
CA SER A 288 11.88 1.27 -9.93
C SER A 288 13.26 0.62 -9.93
N PHE A 289 13.66 -0.03 -11.04
CA PHE A 289 14.55 -1.19 -11.04
C PHE A 289 16.07 -1.00 -10.76
N PRO A 290 16.78 0.11 -11.03
CA PRO A 290 18.20 0.27 -10.72
C PRO A 290 18.50 1.22 -9.55
N GLY A 291 17.52 1.44 -8.66
CA GLY A 291 17.68 2.20 -7.43
C GLY A 291 16.52 3.14 -7.27
N PHE A 292 15.46 2.70 -6.58
CA PHE A 292 14.30 3.51 -6.25
C PHE A 292 13.89 4.41 -7.42
N ILE A 293 13.67 3.84 -8.61
CA ILE A 293 13.02 4.63 -9.65
C ILE A 293 11.56 4.80 -9.17
N ASP A 294 11.19 6.05 -9.05
CA ASP A 294 9.83 6.46 -8.88
C ASP A 294 9.32 6.93 -10.22
N TRP A 295 8.00 6.96 -10.34
CA TRP A 295 7.11 7.66 -11.27
C TRP A 295 7.52 9.07 -11.83
N THR A 296 8.81 9.36 -12.00
CA THR A 296 9.42 10.70 -12.05
C THR A 296 9.84 11.09 -13.46
N PHE A 297 8.84 11.31 -14.31
CA PHE A 297 8.98 12.26 -15.43
C PHE A 297 8.18 13.56 -15.21
N VAL A 298 7.61 13.73 -14.02
CA VAL A 298 6.77 14.89 -13.68
C VAL A 298 7.18 15.58 -12.37
N THR A 299 7.94 14.93 -11.47
CA THR A 299 8.17 15.44 -10.10
C THR A 299 9.66 15.37 -9.68
N PRO A 300 10.15 16.30 -8.83
CA PRO A 300 11.57 16.42 -8.48
C PRO A 300 12.05 15.52 -7.32
N ARG A 301 11.16 14.80 -6.62
CA ARG A 301 11.46 14.08 -5.36
C ARG A 301 12.72 13.21 -5.36
N TYR A 302 13.05 12.58 -6.48
CA TYR A 302 14.14 11.61 -6.55
C TYR A 302 15.35 12.08 -7.36
N PHE A 303 15.18 13.10 -8.22
CA PHE A 303 16.26 13.64 -9.07
C PHE A 303 16.71 15.06 -8.70
N GLY A 304 16.02 15.74 -7.77
CA GLY A 304 16.38 17.09 -7.33
C GLY A 304 16.53 18.06 -8.51
N SER A 305 17.70 18.69 -8.64
CA SER A 305 18.01 19.63 -9.73
C SER A 305 18.12 18.98 -11.12
N GLU A 306 18.30 17.65 -11.21
CA GLU A 306 18.44 16.94 -12.50
C GLU A 306 17.09 16.51 -13.10
N ALA A 307 15.96 16.74 -12.41
CA ALA A 307 14.64 16.27 -12.82
C ALA A 307 14.23 16.71 -14.25
N THR A 308 14.52 17.96 -14.63
CA THR A 308 14.21 18.48 -15.97
C THR A 308 15.01 17.76 -17.06
N LYS A 309 16.29 17.50 -16.80
CA LYS A 309 17.17 16.80 -17.73
C LYS A 309 16.75 15.34 -17.91
N VAL A 310 16.47 14.64 -16.80
CA VAL A 310 15.92 13.27 -16.83
C VAL A 310 14.63 13.23 -17.64
N LYS A 311 13.75 14.23 -17.48
CA LYS A 311 12.51 14.37 -18.27
C LYS A 311 12.73 14.57 -19.76
N GLU A 312 13.70 15.38 -20.14
CA GLU A 312 13.99 15.68 -21.54
C GLU A 312 14.71 14.55 -22.26
N THR A 313 15.57 13.81 -21.55
CA THR A 313 16.47 12.82 -22.17
C THR A 313 16.10 11.38 -21.88
N GLY A 314 15.28 11.10 -20.86
CA GLY A 314 15.04 9.76 -20.35
C GLY A 314 16.26 9.15 -19.62
N ILE A 315 17.26 9.96 -19.27
CA ILE A 315 18.55 9.48 -18.75
C ILE A 315 18.66 9.72 -17.25
N VAL A 316 18.83 8.64 -16.48
CA VAL A 316 19.06 8.67 -15.02
C VAL A 316 20.50 8.26 -14.70
N ASN A 317 21.16 8.99 -13.81
CA ASN A 317 22.48 8.65 -13.27
C ASN A 317 22.30 8.09 -11.84
N LEU A 318 22.82 6.89 -11.58
CA LEU A 318 22.68 6.23 -10.28
C LEU A 318 23.76 6.71 -9.31
N LEU A 319 23.36 7.09 -8.10
CA LEU A 319 24.28 7.38 -6.98
C LEU A 319 24.17 6.27 -5.94
N THR A 320 25.10 5.31 -5.93
CA THR A 320 25.23 4.28 -4.88
C THR A 320 26.42 4.56 -3.96
N PRO A 321 26.47 3.99 -2.73
CA PRO A 321 27.67 4.02 -1.87
C PRO A 321 28.81 3.13 -2.38
N MET A 322 28.65 2.49 -3.53
CA MET A 322 29.71 1.77 -4.24
C MET A 322 29.74 2.30 -5.66
N ALA A 323 30.87 2.93 -5.99
CA ALA A 323 31.10 3.68 -7.22
C ALA A 323 30.70 2.88 -8.47
N LEU A 324 29.92 3.52 -9.35
CA LEU A 324 29.93 3.31 -10.80
C LEU A 324 29.14 4.46 -11.45
N ASP A 325 29.85 5.39 -12.08
CA ASP A 325 29.33 6.51 -12.86
C ASP A 325 28.75 6.03 -14.21
N VAL A 326 27.48 5.61 -14.27
CA VAL A 326 26.89 5.06 -15.51
C VAL A 326 25.48 5.63 -15.80
N PRO A 327 25.22 6.20 -17.00
CA PRO A 327 23.91 6.73 -17.42
C PRO A 327 22.96 5.67 -18.01
N MET A 328 21.64 5.81 -17.80
CA MET A 328 20.57 4.98 -18.43
C MET A 328 19.78 5.73 -19.53
N ALA A 329 18.86 5.10 -20.28
CA ALA A 329 17.97 5.80 -21.23
C ALA A 329 16.52 5.24 -21.20
N VAL A 330 15.54 5.97 -21.75
CA VAL A 330 14.16 5.47 -21.98
C VAL A 330 13.91 5.37 -23.48
N GLU A 331 13.22 4.32 -23.92
CA GLU A 331 12.86 4.11 -25.32
C GLU A 331 11.91 5.23 -25.79
N VAL A 332 12.23 5.88 -26.93
CA VAL A 332 11.45 6.99 -27.51
C VAL A 332 10.43 6.48 -28.52
#